data_AF-A0A822A194-F1
#
_entry.id   AF-A0A822A194-F1
#
_cell.length_a   1.000
_cell.length_b   1.000
_cell.length_c   1.000
_cell.angle_alpha   90.00
_cell.angle_beta   90.00
_cell.angle_gamma   90.00
#
_symmetry.space_group_name_H-M   'P 1'
#
loop_
_entity.id
_entity.type
_entity.pdbx_description
1 polymer ?
#
loop_
_entity_poly.entity_id
_entity_poly.type
_entity_poly.pdbx_seq_one_letter_code
_entity_poly.pdbx_strand_id
1 'polypeptide(L)'
;MDLRLIKIWILSFIVALGLMHHSRTRKMFHIVFILCLYSLIALLGFKEYAIRIIVLYGFIMIIWTLYERRLLFQTFINLYYIRKDNKLILKAWTPKWKEEFQNEKVRLNKIILSKWKHIFHEELSPDGLVHIGSTSIENIALAKPFHDVAIAITRKHLPQNFREDLEKAGYKYVGAAPHTLFCQDHWFFNVTPMNEIGSKGYGFDLHVLLPPAHQWLRESLNFCQYLTENPIDRDRYSRLKSEIAQTETEINVYAIKKQKLVPTLLERSRQWVKTR
;
A
#
# COMPACT_ATOMS: atom_id res chain seq x y z
N MET A 1 -19.18 49.29 -12.66
CA MET A 1 -19.28 48.15 -11.71
C MET A 1 -19.22 48.72 -10.30
N ASP A 2 -20.23 48.48 -9.46
CA ASP A 2 -20.31 49.09 -8.13
C ASP A 2 -19.27 48.46 -7.18
N LEU A 3 -18.32 49.27 -6.71
CA LEU A 3 -17.27 48.89 -5.78
C LEU A 3 -17.81 48.31 -4.46
N ARG A 4 -19.06 48.63 -4.09
CA ARG A 4 -19.71 48.06 -2.90
C ARG A 4 -20.02 46.58 -3.07
N LEU A 5 -20.42 46.15 -4.28
CA LEU A 5 -20.72 44.75 -4.57
C LEU A 5 -19.45 43.89 -4.52
N ILE A 6 -18.32 44.40 -5.01
CA ILE A 6 -17.02 43.73 -4.97
C ILE A 6 -16.56 43.52 -3.51
N LYS A 7 -16.72 44.54 -2.66
CA LYS A 7 -16.36 44.46 -1.23
C LYS A 7 -17.20 43.43 -0.46
N ILE A 8 -18.51 43.40 -0.70
CA ILE A 8 -19.40 42.38 -0.11
C ILE A 8 -18.97 40.97 -0.53
N TRP A 9 -18.54 40.83 -1.78
CA TRP A 9 -18.07 39.57 -2.34
C TRP A 9 -16.78 39.06 -1.71
N ILE A 10 -15.78 39.93 -1.60
CA ILE A 10 -14.50 39.62 -0.95
C ILE A 10 -14.72 39.26 0.52
N LEU A 11 -15.60 39.99 1.21
CA LEU A 11 -15.91 39.73 2.62
C LEU A 11 -16.60 38.38 2.81
N SER A 12 -17.53 38.03 1.93
CA SER A 12 -18.23 36.74 1.94
C SER A 12 -17.27 35.56 1.68
N PHE A 13 -16.30 35.77 0.78
CA PHE A 13 -15.24 34.80 0.49
C PHE A 13 -14.29 34.60 1.68
N ILE A 14 -13.89 35.69 2.36
CA ILE A 14 -13.05 35.63 3.56
C ILE A 14 -13.76 34.92 4.72
N VAL A 15 -15.06 35.17 4.92
CA VAL A 15 -15.87 34.49 5.94
C VAL A 15 -16.00 32.98 5.62
N ALA A 16 -16.19 32.63 4.35
CA ALA A 16 -16.20 31.23 3.91
C ALA A 16 -14.85 30.52 4.14
N LEU A 17 -13.73 31.24 3.97
CA LEU A 17 -12.38 30.76 4.34
C LEU A 17 -12.21 30.60 5.86
N GLY A 18 -12.81 31.48 6.68
CA GLY A 18 -12.73 31.37 8.15
C GLY A 18 -13.44 30.14 8.75
N LEU A 19 -14.50 29.65 8.10
CA LEU A 19 -15.27 28.48 8.53
C LEU A 19 -14.62 27.13 8.14
N MET A 20 -13.42 27.15 7.56
CA MET A 20 -12.72 26.00 6.97
C MET A 20 -12.12 25.00 7.97
N HIS A 21 -12.22 25.20 9.29
CA HIS A 21 -11.50 24.36 10.25
C HIS A 21 -12.17 23.00 10.58
N HIS A 22 -13.35 22.68 10.00
CA HIS A 22 -14.08 21.45 10.37
C HIS A 22 -14.44 20.55 9.18
N SER A 23 -14.08 19.27 9.26
CA SER A 23 -14.11 18.31 8.14
C SER A 23 -15.48 18.06 7.49
N ARG A 24 -16.58 18.40 8.17
CA ARG A 24 -17.95 18.30 7.62
C ARG A 24 -18.32 19.43 6.64
N THR A 25 -17.57 20.53 6.55
CA THR A 25 -17.93 21.71 5.73
C THR A 25 -17.38 21.68 4.29
N ARG A 26 -16.53 20.71 3.92
CA ARG A 26 -15.86 20.69 2.61
C ARG A 26 -16.81 20.54 1.41
N LYS A 27 -17.87 19.73 1.51
CA LYS A 27 -18.86 19.59 0.42
C LYS A 27 -19.67 20.87 0.21
N MET A 28 -20.02 21.57 1.28
CA MET A 28 -20.70 22.87 1.19
C MET A 28 -19.78 23.95 0.61
N PHE A 29 -18.48 23.89 0.93
CA PHE A 29 -17.49 24.81 0.37
C PHE A 29 -17.41 24.74 -1.17
N HIS A 30 -17.41 23.54 -1.75
CA HIS A 30 -17.37 23.41 -3.22
C HIS A 30 -18.60 23.99 -3.90
N ILE A 31 -19.79 23.80 -3.32
CA ILE A 31 -21.04 24.36 -3.85
C ILE A 31 -21.00 25.89 -3.77
N VAL A 32 -20.60 26.44 -2.61
CA VAL A 32 -20.47 27.89 -2.43
C VAL A 32 -19.41 28.49 -3.36
N PHE A 33 -18.26 27.83 -3.51
CA PHE A 33 -17.20 28.26 -4.42
C PHE A 33 -17.65 28.25 -5.89
N ILE A 34 -18.38 27.21 -6.33
CA ILE A 34 -18.95 27.15 -7.69
C ILE A 34 -19.96 28.28 -7.91
N LEU A 35 -20.88 28.52 -6.96
CA LEU A 35 -21.89 29.56 -7.05
C LEU A 35 -21.27 30.96 -7.08
N CYS A 36 -20.23 31.16 -6.28
CA CYS A 36 -19.39 32.35 -6.30
C CYS A 36 -18.70 32.50 -7.68
N LEU A 37 -17.91 31.53 -8.11
CA LEU A 37 -17.20 31.60 -9.38
C LEU A 37 -18.14 31.86 -10.56
N TYR A 38 -19.33 31.24 -10.56
CA TYR A 38 -20.36 31.46 -11.56
C TYR A 38 -20.91 32.90 -11.55
N SER A 39 -21.19 33.44 -10.36
CA SER A 39 -21.67 34.82 -10.20
C SER A 39 -20.63 35.84 -10.66
N LEU A 40 -19.34 35.59 -10.41
CA LEU A 40 -18.23 36.42 -10.87
C LEU A 40 -18.09 36.39 -12.41
N ILE A 41 -18.15 35.20 -13.02
CA ILE A 41 -18.06 35.05 -14.47
C ILE A 41 -19.26 35.70 -15.18
N ALA A 42 -20.46 35.59 -14.60
CA ALA A 42 -21.67 36.25 -15.10
C ALA A 42 -21.57 37.78 -15.01
N LEU A 43 -21.00 38.31 -13.93
CA LEU A 43 -20.74 39.75 -13.73
C LEU A 43 -19.73 40.31 -14.74
N LEU A 44 -18.74 39.50 -15.15
CA LEU A 44 -17.69 39.91 -16.09
C LEU A 44 -18.06 39.69 -17.56
N GLY A 45 -19.26 39.20 -17.87
CA GLY A 45 -19.77 39.06 -19.25
C GLY A 45 -19.23 37.85 -20.03
N PHE A 46 -18.40 37.00 -19.43
CA PHE A 46 -17.76 35.85 -20.09
C PHE A 46 -18.63 34.58 -20.07
N LYS A 47 -19.90 34.68 -20.47
CA LYS A 47 -20.88 33.58 -20.38
C LYS A 47 -20.43 32.30 -21.10
N GLU A 48 -19.74 32.41 -22.23
CA GLU A 48 -19.24 31.26 -23.00
C GLU A 48 -18.11 30.50 -22.30
N TYR A 49 -17.33 31.18 -21.46
CA TYR A 49 -16.24 30.57 -20.68
C TYR A 49 -16.73 29.95 -19.37
N ALA A 50 -17.86 30.43 -18.84
CA ALA A 50 -18.48 29.92 -17.61
C ALA A 50 -18.74 28.41 -17.69
N ILE A 51 -19.33 27.95 -18.81
CA ILE A 51 -19.67 26.55 -19.02
C ILE A 51 -18.40 25.70 -19.08
N ARG A 52 -17.36 26.15 -19.78
CA ARG A 52 -16.08 25.42 -19.89
C ARG A 52 -15.38 25.27 -18.54
N ILE A 53 -15.39 26.32 -17.72
CA ILE A 53 -14.79 26.31 -16.37
C ILE A 53 -15.58 25.38 -15.44
N ILE A 54 -16.92 25.41 -15.48
CA ILE A 54 -17.77 24.52 -14.69
C ILE A 54 -17.52 23.05 -15.06
N VAL A 55 -17.46 22.73 -16.35
CA VAL A 55 -17.21 21.37 -16.84
C VAL A 55 -15.82 20.89 -16.41
N LEU A 56 -14.78 21.71 -16.58
CA LEU A 56 -13.42 21.37 -16.16
C LEU A 56 -13.33 21.16 -14.64
N TYR A 57 -13.96 22.04 -13.84
CA TYR A 57 -14.01 21.90 -12.39
C TYR A 57 -14.78 20.65 -11.97
N GLY A 58 -15.91 20.36 -12.62
CA GLY A 58 -16.66 19.12 -12.42
C GLY A 58 -15.81 17.88 -12.69
N PHE A 59 -15.02 17.89 -13.77
CA PHE A 59 -14.12 16.80 -14.12
C PHE A 59 -12.99 16.62 -13.09
N ILE A 60 -12.36 17.72 -12.66
CA ILE A 60 -11.35 17.71 -11.59
C ILE A 60 -11.95 17.16 -10.28
N MET A 61 -13.18 17.55 -9.93
CA MET A 61 -13.87 17.08 -8.74
C MET A 61 -14.23 15.60 -8.81
N ILE A 62 -14.61 15.09 -9.99
CA ILE A 62 -14.82 13.66 -10.20
C ILE A 62 -13.50 12.91 -10.02
N ILE A 63 -12.41 13.36 -10.64
CA ILE A 63 -11.07 12.76 -10.47
C ILE A 63 -10.65 12.78 -9.01
N TRP A 64 -10.81 13.91 -8.31
CA TRP A 64 -10.48 14.05 -6.90
C TRP A 64 -11.35 13.14 -6.02
N THR A 65 -12.65 13.04 -6.29
CA THR A 65 -13.56 12.16 -5.55
C THR A 65 -13.22 10.69 -5.80
N LEU A 66 -12.85 10.32 -7.03
CA LEU A 66 -12.36 8.98 -7.35
C LEU A 66 -11.03 8.69 -6.63
N TYR A 67 -10.16 9.70 -6.49
CA TYR A 67 -8.91 9.60 -5.73
C TYR A 67 -9.14 9.46 -4.21
N GLU A 68 -10.04 10.25 -3.61
CA GLU A 68 -10.39 10.10 -2.19
C GLU A 68 -11.12 8.78 -1.93
N ARG A 69 -12.04 8.37 -2.83
CA ARG A 69 -12.67 7.05 -2.76
C ARG A 69 -11.65 5.93 -2.91
N ARG A 70 -10.61 6.10 -3.73
CA ARG A 70 -9.47 5.17 -3.79
C ARG A 70 -8.73 5.08 -2.45
N LEU A 71 -8.53 6.20 -1.76
CA LEU A 71 -7.89 6.23 -0.44
C LEU A 71 -8.76 5.57 0.66
N LEU A 72 -10.06 5.88 0.66
CA LEU A 72 -11.04 5.30 1.58
C LEU A 72 -11.29 3.82 1.32
N PHE A 73 -11.33 3.41 0.05
CA PHE A 73 -11.47 2.01 -0.34
C PHE A 73 -10.19 1.23 -0.01
N GLN A 74 -9.00 1.77 -0.27
CA GLN A 74 -7.74 1.18 0.20
C GLN A 74 -7.73 0.98 1.73
N THR A 75 -8.24 1.96 2.47
CA THR A 75 -8.42 1.87 3.93
C THR A 75 -9.45 0.79 4.29
N PHE A 76 -10.53 0.65 3.53
CA PHE A 76 -11.57 -0.36 3.74
C PHE A 76 -11.13 -1.78 3.42
N ILE A 77 -10.37 -2.01 2.33
CA ILE A 77 -9.80 -3.34 2.02
C ILE A 77 -8.74 -3.73 3.06
N ASN A 78 -7.92 -2.76 3.52
CA ASN A 78 -6.99 -2.98 4.62
C ASN A 78 -7.70 -3.38 5.94
N LEU A 79 -8.95 -2.95 6.12
CA LEU A 79 -9.80 -3.31 7.27
C LEU A 79 -10.57 -4.63 7.05
N TYR A 80 -10.72 -5.13 5.82
CA TYR A 80 -11.54 -6.33 5.55
C TYR A 80 -10.74 -7.64 5.60
N TYR A 81 -9.46 -7.62 5.23
CA TYR A 81 -8.57 -8.79 5.28
C TYR A 81 -7.86 -8.89 6.64
N ILE A 82 -8.66 -9.14 7.68
CA ILE A 82 -8.21 -9.21 9.08
C ILE A 82 -7.67 -10.62 9.39
N ARG A 83 -6.40 -10.71 9.80
CA ARG A 83 -5.94 -11.84 10.62
C ARG A 83 -6.68 -11.73 11.96
N LYS A 84 -7.40 -12.79 12.35
CA LYS A 84 -8.28 -12.80 13.54
C LYS A 84 -7.58 -12.39 14.84
N ASP A 85 -6.25 -12.51 14.88
CA ASP A 85 -5.39 -12.05 15.96
C ASP A 85 -4.64 -10.77 15.54
N ASN A 86 -5.05 -9.63 16.11
CA ASN A 86 -4.66 -8.28 15.66
C ASN A 86 -3.53 -7.63 16.49
N LYS A 87 -2.93 -8.32 17.45
CA LYS A 87 -1.94 -7.72 18.34
C LYS A 87 -0.62 -7.44 17.60
N LEU A 88 -0.21 -6.18 17.60
CA LEU A 88 1.09 -5.76 17.07
C LEU A 88 2.22 -6.29 17.95
N ILE A 89 3.14 -7.02 17.33
CA ILE A 89 4.40 -7.45 17.94
C ILE A 89 5.52 -7.02 17.00
N LEU A 90 6.47 -6.25 17.50
CA LEU A 90 7.70 -5.91 16.82
C LEU A 90 8.87 -6.61 17.49
N LYS A 91 9.82 -7.08 16.69
CA LYS A 91 11.07 -7.69 17.14
C LYS A 91 12.25 -7.03 16.44
N ALA A 92 13.39 -7.04 17.12
CA ALA A 92 14.66 -6.67 16.49
C ALA A 92 14.99 -7.65 15.36
N TRP A 93 15.61 -7.14 14.30
CA TRP A 93 16.07 -8.00 13.21
C TRP A 93 17.14 -8.96 13.72
N THR A 94 17.11 -10.17 13.17
CA THR A 94 18.05 -11.24 13.49
C THR A 94 18.42 -12.01 12.23
N PRO A 95 19.68 -12.47 12.09
CA PRO A 95 20.09 -13.34 10.99
C PRO A 95 19.23 -14.60 10.85
N LYS A 96 18.59 -15.06 11.93
CA LYS A 96 17.65 -16.21 11.92
C LYS A 96 16.51 -16.02 10.93
N TRP A 97 16.07 -14.79 10.65
CA TRP A 97 15.01 -14.57 9.65
C TRP A 97 15.42 -14.98 8.24
N LYS A 98 16.72 -14.87 7.91
CA LYS A 98 17.27 -15.34 6.65
C LYS A 98 17.26 -16.87 6.61
N GLU A 99 17.66 -17.51 7.71
CA GLU A 99 17.62 -18.97 7.85
C GLU A 99 16.19 -19.53 7.76
N GLU A 100 15.24 -18.91 8.47
CA GLU A 100 13.82 -19.27 8.44
C GLU A 100 13.24 -19.19 7.02
N PHE A 101 13.53 -18.11 6.29
CA PHE A 101 13.15 -17.99 4.89
C PHE A 101 13.78 -19.08 4.02
N GLN A 102 15.08 -19.35 4.16
CA GLN A 102 15.76 -20.39 3.38
C GLN A 102 15.20 -21.79 3.68
N ASN A 103 14.93 -22.10 4.94
CA ASN A 103 14.33 -23.36 5.35
C ASN A 103 12.94 -23.55 4.72
N GLU A 104 12.12 -22.50 4.71
CA GLU A 104 10.80 -22.56 4.06
C GLU A 104 10.92 -22.70 2.53
N LYS A 105 11.88 -22.01 1.90
CA LYS A 105 12.18 -22.16 0.48
C LYS A 105 12.58 -23.59 0.13
N VAL A 106 13.48 -24.20 0.91
CA VAL A 106 13.88 -25.60 0.75
C VAL A 106 12.69 -26.54 0.93
N ARG A 107 11.88 -26.33 1.98
CA ARG A 107 10.68 -27.13 2.26
C ARG A 107 9.70 -27.08 1.09
N LEU A 108 9.33 -25.88 0.63
CA LEU A 108 8.39 -25.71 -0.48
C LEU A 108 8.95 -26.20 -1.82
N ASN A 109 10.26 -26.06 -2.07
CA ASN A 109 10.92 -26.65 -3.23
C ASN A 109 10.78 -28.17 -3.28
N LYS A 110 10.96 -28.84 -2.12
CA LYS A 110 10.82 -30.28 -2.00
C LYS A 110 9.39 -30.77 -2.21
N ILE A 111 8.39 -30.02 -1.73
CA ILE A 111 6.98 -30.47 -1.75
C ILE A 111 6.29 -30.09 -3.07
N ILE A 112 6.45 -28.84 -3.54
CA ILE A 112 5.63 -28.31 -4.64
C ILE A 112 6.40 -27.51 -5.69
N LEU A 113 7.39 -26.68 -5.35
CA LEU A 113 7.85 -25.67 -6.32
C LEU A 113 8.68 -26.27 -7.45
N SER A 114 9.40 -27.38 -7.20
CA SER A 114 10.12 -28.13 -8.25
C SER A 114 9.19 -28.60 -9.38
N LYS A 115 7.99 -29.09 -9.04
CA LYS A 115 6.93 -29.48 -9.99
C LYS A 115 6.44 -28.29 -10.84
N TRP A 116 6.40 -27.10 -10.26
CA TRP A 116 5.83 -25.89 -10.89
C TRP A 116 6.88 -24.94 -11.48
N LYS A 117 8.16 -25.29 -11.50
CA LYS A 117 9.25 -24.40 -11.95
C LYS A 117 9.01 -23.79 -13.34
N HIS A 118 8.41 -24.55 -14.25
CA HIS A 118 8.12 -24.15 -15.62
C HIS A 118 7.11 -22.97 -15.76
N ILE A 119 6.40 -22.58 -14.69
CA ILE A 119 5.51 -21.41 -14.71
C ILE A 119 6.10 -20.19 -14.02
N PHE A 120 7.28 -20.28 -13.42
CA PHE A 120 7.88 -19.16 -12.71
C PHE A 120 8.50 -18.16 -13.68
N HIS A 121 8.49 -16.89 -13.30
CA HIS A 121 9.15 -15.84 -14.05
C HIS A 121 10.67 -15.96 -13.87
N GLU A 122 11.40 -16.15 -14.97
CA GLU A 122 12.85 -16.47 -14.95
C GLU A 122 13.70 -15.41 -14.26
N GLU A 123 13.42 -14.12 -14.48
CA GLU A 123 14.18 -13.05 -13.81
C GLU A 123 13.76 -12.80 -12.35
N LEU A 124 12.44 -12.79 -12.09
CA LEU A 124 11.89 -12.32 -10.83
C LEU A 124 11.77 -13.40 -9.78
N SER A 125 11.72 -14.67 -10.18
CA SER A 125 11.47 -15.80 -9.29
C SER A 125 12.06 -17.11 -9.88
N PRO A 126 13.33 -17.15 -10.33
CA PRO A 126 13.91 -18.31 -11.03
C PRO A 126 13.80 -19.62 -10.24
N ASP A 127 13.88 -19.53 -8.91
CA ASP A 127 13.78 -20.66 -7.98
C ASP A 127 12.52 -20.61 -7.10
N GLY A 128 11.45 -19.97 -7.59
CA GLY A 128 10.19 -19.83 -6.88
C GLY A 128 10.18 -18.69 -5.87
N LEU A 129 10.45 -18.97 -4.60
CA LEU A 129 10.28 -17.96 -3.53
C LEU A 129 11.35 -16.87 -3.57
N VAL A 130 10.89 -15.64 -3.37
CA VAL A 130 11.71 -14.46 -3.13
C VAL A 130 11.28 -13.78 -1.82
N HIS A 131 12.26 -13.39 -0.99
CA HIS A 131 12.02 -12.75 0.30
C HIS A 131 11.89 -11.24 0.12
N ILE A 132 10.78 -10.67 0.57
CA ILE A 132 10.48 -9.24 0.52
C ILE A 132 10.05 -8.74 1.92
N GLY A 133 9.66 -7.47 1.99
CA GLY A 133 9.16 -6.87 3.23
C GLY A 133 10.26 -6.52 4.22
N SER A 134 9.87 -6.21 5.46
CA SER A 134 10.86 -5.72 6.44
C SER A 134 11.82 -6.80 6.93
N THR A 135 11.43 -8.06 6.94
CA THR A 135 12.27 -9.15 7.44
C THR A 135 13.41 -9.52 6.48
N SER A 136 13.34 -9.11 5.21
CA SER A 136 14.42 -9.27 4.23
C SER A 136 15.46 -8.13 4.25
N ILE A 137 15.19 -7.04 4.97
CA ILE A 137 16.10 -5.88 5.06
C ILE A 137 17.07 -6.12 6.21
N GLU A 138 18.34 -6.34 5.88
CA GLU A 138 19.39 -6.58 6.88
C GLU A 138 19.57 -5.35 7.79
N ASN A 139 19.77 -5.60 9.08
CA ASN A 139 19.96 -4.57 10.12
C ASN A 139 18.79 -3.58 10.32
N ILE A 140 17.57 -3.94 9.93
CA ILE A 140 16.40 -3.11 10.26
C ILE A 140 16.08 -3.18 11.77
N ALA A 141 15.95 -2.05 12.46
CA ALA A 141 15.93 -2.09 13.93
C ALA A 141 14.71 -2.81 14.52
N LEU A 142 13.52 -2.67 13.90
CA LEU A 142 12.29 -3.34 14.34
C LEU A 142 11.45 -3.77 13.15
N ALA A 143 10.91 -5.00 13.18
CA ALA A 143 9.90 -5.45 12.22
C ALA A 143 8.86 -6.36 12.86
N LYS A 144 7.70 -6.46 12.21
CA LYS A 144 6.72 -7.53 12.47
C LYS A 144 7.41 -8.83 12.06
N PRO A 145 7.44 -9.88 12.89
CA PRO A 145 8.19 -11.11 12.58
C PRO A 145 7.42 -11.98 11.58
N PHE A 146 7.17 -11.45 10.39
CA PHE A 146 6.49 -12.16 9.31
C PHE A 146 7.32 -12.02 8.05
N HIS A 147 7.53 -13.14 7.39
CA HIS A 147 8.21 -13.23 6.12
C HIS A 147 7.17 -12.95 5.05
N ASP A 148 7.21 -11.74 4.51
CA ASP A 148 6.55 -11.44 3.25
C ASP A 148 7.37 -12.14 2.14
N VAL A 149 6.76 -13.07 1.43
CA VAL A 149 7.42 -13.84 0.37
C VAL A 149 6.60 -13.76 -0.91
N ALA A 150 7.26 -13.78 -2.06
CA ALA A 150 6.60 -13.67 -3.35
C ALA A 150 7.05 -14.77 -4.32
N ILE A 151 6.15 -15.14 -5.24
CA ILE A 151 6.40 -15.96 -6.43
C ILE A 151 5.77 -15.23 -7.62
N ALA A 152 6.59 -14.80 -8.58
CA ALA A 152 6.09 -14.32 -9.87
C ALA A 152 5.91 -15.50 -10.83
N ILE A 153 4.71 -15.60 -11.43
CA ILE A 153 4.40 -16.62 -12.44
C ILE A 153 4.06 -15.98 -13.79
N THR A 154 4.31 -16.71 -14.87
CA THR A 154 4.09 -16.26 -16.27
C THR A 154 2.66 -16.48 -16.75
N ARG A 155 1.83 -17.19 -15.98
CA ARG A 155 0.44 -17.49 -16.32
C ARG A 155 -0.45 -16.26 -16.14
N LYS A 156 -1.49 -16.13 -16.98
CA LYS A 156 -2.52 -15.08 -16.85
C LYS A 156 -3.49 -15.31 -15.69
N HIS A 157 -3.58 -16.54 -15.20
CA HIS A 157 -4.45 -16.95 -14.10
C HIS A 157 -3.69 -17.91 -13.18
N LEU A 158 -4.04 -17.93 -11.89
CA LEU A 158 -3.54 -18.92 -10.94
C LEU A 158 -4.07 -20.31 -11.30
N PRO A 159 -3.19 -21.28 -11.65
CA PRO A 159 -3.65 -22.64 -11.91
C PRO A 159 -4.28 -23.23 -10.65
N GLN A 160 -5.48 -23.82 -10.77
CA GLN A 160 -6.19 -24.41 -9.63
C GLN A 160 -5.34 -25.48 -8.92
N ASN A 161 -4.70 -26.37 -9.68
CA ASN A 161 -3.83 -27.39 -9.10
C ASN A 161 -2.63 -26.79 -8.36
N PHE A 162 -2.10 -25.64 -8.78
CA PHE A 162 -1.00 -24.96 -8.08
C PHE A 162 -1.49 -24.36 -6.75
N ARG A 163 -2.69 -23.78 -6.75
CA ARG A 163 -3.36 -23.31 -5.53
C ARG A 163 -3.59 -24.46 -4.55
N GLU A 164 -4.16 -25.57 -5.01
CA GLU A 164 -4.44 -26.74 -4.18
C GLU A 164 -3.16 -27.38 -3.62
N ASP A 165 -2.08 -27.40 -4.42
CA ASP A 165 -0.77 -27.87 -3.95
C ASP A 165 -0.21 -26.96 -2.85
N LEU A 166 -0.36 -25.63 -2.96
CA LEU A 166 -0.02 -24.68 -1.90
C LEU A 166 -0.87 -24.90 -0.64
N GLU A 167 -2.16 -25.14 -0.81
CA GLU A 167 -3.07 -25.42 0.31
C GLU A 167 -2.67 -26.71 1.06
N LYS A 168 -2.35 -27.78 0.33
CA LYS A 168 -1.80 -29.03 0.88
C LYS A 168 -0.44 -28.82 1.56
N ALA A 169 0.35 -27.84 1.12
CA ALA A 169 1.65 -27.51 1.72
C ALA A 169 1.54 -26.68 3.03
N GLY A 170 0.33 -26.38 3.50
CA GLY A 170 0.06 -25.69 4.77
C GLY A 170 -0.24 -24.20 4.63
N TYR A 171 -0.53 -23.73 3.42
CA TYR A 171 -0.97 -22.35 3.17
C TYR A 171 -2.49 -22.27 3.07
N LYS A 172 -3.08 -21.14 3.44
CA LYS A 172 -4.51 -20.86 3.27
C LYS A 172 -4.64 -19.74 2.27
N TYR A 173 -5.31 -20.01 1.15
CA TYR A 173 -5.68 -18.97 0.21
C TYR A 173 -6.65 -17.98 0.86
N VAL A 174 -6.34 -16.69 0.77
CA VAL A 174 -7.19 -15.63 1.32
C VAL A 174 -7.84 -14.75 0.28
N GLY A 175 -7.43 -14.82 -0.98
CA GLY A 175 -7.96 -13.96 -2.06
C GLY A 175 -6.89 -13.03 -2.61
N ALA A 176 -7.31 -11.90 -3.18
CA ALA A 176 -6.41 -10.84 -3.61
C ALA A 176 -5.93 -10.02 -2.41
N ALA A 177 -4.67 -9.59 -2.41
CA ALA A 177 -4.17 -8.74 -1.33
C ALA A 177 -4.67 -7.30 -1.51
N PRO A 178 -4.78 -6.54 -0.40
CA PRO A 178 -5.34 -5.20 -0.45
C PRO A 178 -4.47 -4.16 -1.17
N HIS A 179 -3.17 -4.40 -1.36
CA HIS A 179 -2.20 -3.33 -1.65
C HIS A 179 -2.30 -2.72 -3.06
N THR A 180 -3.16 -3.25 -3.94
CA THR A 180 -3.39 -2.71 -5.28
C THR A 180 -4.74 -3.16 -5.83
N LEU A 181 -5.67 -2.21 -5.98
CA LEU A 181 -7.01 -2.36 -6.57
C LEU A 181 -7.09 -3.08 -7.93
N PHE A 182 -5.96 -3.22 -8.63
CA PHE A 182 -5.84 -3.82 -9.96
C PHE A 182 -4.76 -4.90 -10.04
N CYS A 183 -4.16 -5.29 -8.90
CA CYS A 183 -3.21 -6.40 -8.94
C CYS A 183 -3.93 -7.72 -9.08
N GLN A 184 -3.43 -8.50 -10.01
CA GLN A 184 -3.73 -9.91 -10.15
C GLN A 184 -2.80 -10.68 -9.22
N ASP A 185 -2.89 -10.40 -7.92
CA ASP A 185 -2.15 -11.12 -6.90
C ASP A 185 -3.06 -12.09 -6.16
N HIS A 186 -2.46 -13.17 -5.68
CA HIS A 186 -3.12 -14.22 -4.95
C HIS A 186 -2.37 -14.42 -3.63
N TRP A 187 -3.03 -14.08 -2.54
CA TRP A 187 -2.44 -14.02 -1.22
C TRP A 187 -2.76 -15.28 -0.43
N PHE A 188 -1.76 -15.77 0.28
CA PHE A 188 -1.79 -16.98 1.06
C PHE A 188 -1.15 -16.76 2.43
N PHE A 189 -1.79 -17.22 3.48
CA PHE A 189 -1.20 -17.23 4.82
C PHE A 189 -0.77 -18.62 5.20
N ASN A 190 0.43 -18.77 5.75
CA ASN A 190 0.78 -20.01 6.44
C ASN A 190 -0.19 -20.19 7.63
N VAL A 191 -0.76 -21.40 7.75
CA VAL A 191 -1.81 -21.73 8.72
C VAL A 191 -1.27 -21.89 10.15
N THR A 192 0.02 -21.62 10.41
CA THR A 192 0.53 -21.60 11.79
C THR A 192 -0.36 -20.66 12.64
N PRO A 193 -1.12 -21.19 13.63
CA PRO A 193 -2.02 -20.41 14.45
C PRO A 193 -1.28 -19.26 15.16
N MET A 194 -1.88 -18.09 15.36
CA MET A 194 -1.15 -16.94 15.93
C MET A 194 -0.63 -17.21 17.35
N ASN A 195 -1.34 -18.02 18.13
CA ASN A 195 -0.87 -18.50 19.44
C ASN A 195 0.40 -19.38 19.31
N GLU A 196 0.55 -20.11 18.20
CA GLU A 196 1.79 -20.80 17.84
C GLU A 196 2.84 -19.87 17.21
N ILE A 197 2.45 -18.78 16.54
CA ILE A 197 3.37 -17.72 16.12
C ILE A 197 3.93 -16.99 17.35
N GLY A 198 3.16 -16.90 18.44
CA GLY A 198 3.63 -16.43 19.74
C GLY A 198 4.72 -17.31 20.35
N SER A 199 4.65 -18.64 20.16
CA SER A 199 5.64 -19.61 20.68
C SER A 199 6.79 -19.92 19.71
N LYS A 200 6.56 -19.94 18.39
CA LYS A 200 7.57 -20.13 17.32
C LYS A 200 8.22 -18.82 16.88
N GLY A 201 7.49 -17.72 16.99
CA GLY A 201 8.00 -16.37 16.85
C GLY A 201 7.94 -15.75 15.46
N TYR A 202 7.46 -16.45 14.41
CA TYR A 202 7.40 -15.99 13.02
C TYR A 202 6.28 -16.63 12.16
N GLY A 203 5.93 -16.04 11.02
CA GLY A 203 4.95 -16.58 10.05
C GLY A 203 5.22 -16.16 8.60
N PHE A 204 4.61 -16.81 7.61
CA PHE A 204 4.79 -16.50 6.18
C PHE A 204 3.52 -15.94 5.54
N ASP A 205 3.68 -14.82 4.86
CA ASP A 205 2.66 -14.15 4.05
C ASP A 205 3.10 -14.26 2.57
N LEU A 206 2.50 -15.20 1.84
CA LEU A 206 2.90 -15.57 0.47
C LEU A 206 2.04 -14.88 -0.59
N HIS A 207 2.70 -14.17 -1.49
CA HIS A 207 2.13 -13.49 -2.65
C HIS A 207 2.44 -14.26 -3.94
N VAL A 208 1.43 -14.79 -4.62
CA VAL A 208 1.58 -15.33 -5.97
C VAL A 208 1.13 -14.27 -6.98
N LEU A 209 2.04 -13.86 -7.86
CA LEU A 209 1.90 -12.67 -8.70
C LEU A 209 1.76 -13.03 -10.18
N LEU A 210 0.66 -12.58 -10.79
CA LEU A 210 0.43 -12.66 -12.24
C LEU A 210 1.06 -11.44 -12.95
N PRO A 211 1.24 -11.45 -14.29
CA PRO A 211 2.05 -10.46 -15.02
C PRO A 211 1.83 -8.97 -14.68
N PRO A 212 0.60 -8.45 -14.50
CA PRO A 212 0.43 -7.05 -14.11
C PRO A 212 1.00 -6.70 -12.73
N ALA A 213 1.10 -7.69 -11.83
CA ALA A 213 1.62 -7.54 -10.47
C ALA A 213 3.14 -7.69 -10.39
N HIS A 214 3.82 -8.07 -11.48
CA HIS A 214 5.28 -8.21 -11.49
C HIS A 214 6.02 -6.90 -11.24
N GLN A 215 5.42 -5.76 -11.64
CA GLN A 215 5.96 -4.44 -11.33
C GLN A 215 6.03 -4.19 -9.83
N TRP A 216 5.02 -4.61 -9.07
CA TRP A 216 5.02 -4.47 -7.61
C TRP A 216 6.14 -5.28 -6.96
N LEU A 217 6.46 -6.48 -7.48
CA LEU A 217 7.60 -7.25 -7.00
C LEU A 217 8.92 -6.54 -7.28
N ARG A 218 9.12 -6.02 -8.50
CA ARG A 218 10.31 -5.24 -8.85
C ARG A 218 10.50 -4.06 -7.91
N GLU A 219 9.43 -3.30 -7.67
CA GLU A 219 9.45 -2.18 -6.71
C GLU A 219 9.76 -2.64 -5.28
N SER A 220 9.18 -3.76 -4.85
CA SER A 220 9.40 -4.31 -3.50
C SER A 220 10.84 -4.79 -3.31
N LEU A 221 11.44 -5.44 -4.32
CA LEU A 221 12.84 -5.87 -4.29
C LEU A 221 13.78 -4.66 -4.26
N ASN A 222 13.54 -3.69 -5.14
CA ASN A 222 14.30 -2.45 -5.18
C ASN A 222 14.21 -1.69 -3.85
N PHE A 223 13.03 -1.68 -3.22
CA PHE A 223 12.82 -1.06 -1.93
C PHE A 223 13.61 -1.75 -0.81
N CYS A 224 13.59 -3.09 -0.77
CA CYS A 224 14.35 -3.86 0.21
C CYS A 224 15.85 -3.61 0.04
N GLN A 225 16.36 -3.70 -1.20
CA GLN A 225 17.77 -3.46 -1.48
C GLN A 225 18.19 -2.02 -1.17
N TYR A 226 17.37 -1.05 -1.58
CA TYR A 226 17.59 0.37 -1.27
C TYR A 226 17.75 0.59 0.24
N LEU A 227 16.85 0.06 1.08
CA LEU A 227 16.96 0.23 2.52
C LEU A 227 18.14 -0.54 3.14
N THR A 228 18.55 -1.67 2.55
CA THR A 228 19.78 -2.35 2.98
C THR A 228 21.01 -1.48 2.75
N GLU A 229 21.08 -0.77 1.62
CA GLU A 229 22.24 0.04 1.22
C GLU A 229 22.19 1.50 1.70
N ASN A 230 21.04 1.98 2.17
CA ASN A 230 20.84 3.37 2.60
C ASN A 230 20.46 3.42 4.10
N PRO A 231 21.43 3.31 5.02
CA PRO A 231 21.18 3.16 6.45
C PRO A 231 20.39 4.32 7.06
N ILE A 232 20.60 5.55 6.61
CA ILE A 232 19.87 6.74 7.09
C ILE A 232 18.35 6.58 6.88
N ASP A 233 17.95 6.11 5.69
CA ASP A 233 16.54 5.92 5.35
C ASP A 233 15.95 4.66 6.00
N ARG A 234 16.75 3.60 6.16
CA ARG A 234 16.39 2.42 6.95
C ARG A 234 16.10 2.74 8.41
N ASP A 235 16.94 3.57 9.01
CA ASP A 235 16.82 3.97 10.42
C ASP A 235 15.62 4.90 10.60
N ARG A 236 15.38 5.81 9.64
CA ARG A 236 14.15 6.62 9.60
C ARG A 236 12.89 5.75 9.50
N TYR A 237 12.91 4.72 8.65
CA TYR A 237 11.79 3.79 8.54
C TYR A 237 11.58 2.99 9.84
N SER A 238 12.66 2.57 10.50
CA SER A 238 12.61 1.86 11.77
C SER A 238 12.07 2.73 12.92
N ARG A 239 12.49 3.99 12.97
CA ARG A 239 12.01 4.97 13.94
C ARG A 239 10.50 5.17 13.82
N LEU A 240 9.99 5.37 12.61
CA LEU A 240 8.55 5.47 12.38
C LEU A 240 7.80 4.23 12.90
N LYS A 241 8.31 3.02 12.62
CA LYS A 241 7.68 1.78 13.10
C LYS A 241 7.63 1.73 14.63
N SER A 242 8.70 2.17 15.29
CA SER A 242 8.77 2.27 16.75
C SER A 242 7.77 3.29 17.29
N GLU A 243 7.73 4.50 16.74
CA GLU A 243 6.80 5.57 17.14
C GLU A 243 5.34 5.13 17.02
N ILE A 244 4.99 4.44 15.92
CA ILE A 244 3.63 3.92 15.75
C ILE A 244 3.32 2.85 16.80
N ALA A 245 4.25 1.93 17.07
CA ALA A 245 4.04 0.83 18.02
C ALA A 245 3.93 1.29 19.48
N GLN A 246 4.38 2.50 19.81
CA GLN A 246 4.16 3.09 21.13
C GLN A 246 2.71 3.50 21.36
N THR A 247 1.98 3.88 20.30
CA THR A 247 0.59 4.35 20.42
C THR A 247 -0.44 3.35 19.89
N GLU A 248 -0.02 2.37 19.10
CA GLU A 248 -0.91 1.44 18.41
C GLU A 248 -0.63 -0.01 18.78
N THR A 249 -1.67 -0.71 19.22
CA THR A 249 -1.63 -2.15 19.48
C THR A 249 -2.22 -2.97 18.34
N GLU A 250 -2.92 -2.33 17.41
CA GLU A 250 -3.57 -2.99 16.28
C GLU A 250 -2.71 -2.97 15.03
N ILE A 251 -2.47 -4.16 14.47
CA ILE A 251 -1.66 -4.31 13.26
C ILE A 251 -2.19 -3.52 12.06
N ASN A 252 -3.51 -3.38 11.93
CA ASN A 252 -4.14 -2.70 10.80
C ASN A 252 -3.92 -1.19 10.87
N VAL A 253 -4.11 -0.61 12.05
CA VAL A 253 -3.81 0.82 12.28
C VAL A 253 -2.32 1.08 12.07
N TYR A 254 -1.47 0.16 12.54
CA TYR A 254 -0.04 0.21 12.28
C TYR A 254 0.30 0.22 10.77
N ALA A 255 -0.32 -0.66 9.98
CA ALA A 255 -0.13 -0.74 8.54
C ALA A 255 -0.54 0.56 7.83
N ILE A 256 -1.65 1.18 8.25
CA ILE A 256 -2.14 2.45 7.70
C ILE A 256 -1.18 3.59 8.06
N LYS A 257 -0.79 3.71 9.34
CA LYS A 257 0.09 4.81 9.78
C LYS A 257 1.47 4.79 9.12
N LYS A 258 2.00 3.61 8.74
CA LYS A 258 3.24 3.49 7.96
C LYS A 258 3.18 4.19 6.60
N GLN A 259 1.99 4.35 6.01
CA GLN A 259 1.81 5.00 4.70
C GLN A 259 2.17 6.50 4.71
N LYS A 260 2.45 7.10 5.89
CA LYS A 260 2.98 8.47 5.99
C LYS A 260 4.39 8.62 5.41
N LEU A 261 5.20 7.55 5.38
CA LEU A 261 6.61 7.61 4.97
C LEU A 261 6.95 6.67 3.81
N VAL A 262 6.27 5.53 3.72
CA VAL A 262 6.54 4.51 2.67
C VAL A 262 6.54 5.10 1.25
N PRO A 263 5.60 5.97 0.83
CA PRO A 263 5.62 6.55 -0.52
C PRO A 263 6.87 7.38 -0.80
N THR A 264 7.35 8.16 0.19
CA THR A 264 8.58 8.95 0.05
C THR A 264 9.81 8.06 -0.11
N LEU A 265 9.89 6.98 0.68
CA LEU A 265 11.01 6.03 0.59
C LEU A 265 10.97 5.22 -0.71
N LEU A 266 9.78 4.86 -1.21
CA LEU A 266 9.61 4.23 -2.52
C LEU A 266 10.10 5.14 -3.64
N GLU A 267 9.77 6.43 -3.60
CA GLU A 267 10.26 7.37 -4.61
C GLU A 267 11.78 7.49 -4.56
N ARG A 268 12.38 7.57 -3.37
CA ARG A 268 13.85 7.56 -3.23
C ARG A 268 14.47 6.28 -3.76
N SER A 269 13.86 5.12 -3.47
CA SER A 269 14.30 3.83 -4.03
C SER A 269 14.27 3.85 -5.56
N ARG A 270 13.22 4.39 -6.19
CA ARG A 270 13.15 4.53 -7.66
C ARG A 270 14.23 5.43 -8.22
N GLN A 271 14.55 6.54 -7.55
CA GLN A 271 15.64 7.42 -7.99
C GLN A 271 17.00 6.75 -7.83
N TRP A 272 17.23 6.04 -6.71
CA TRP A 272 18.44 5.28 -6.45
C TRP A 272 18.69 4.17 -7.49
N VAL A 273 17.64 3.47 -7.93
CA VAL A 273 17.75 2.47 -9.02
C VAL A 273 18.19 3.10 -10.34
N LYS A 274 17.73 4.33 -10.66
CA LYS A 274 18.10 5.02 -11.92
C LYS A 274 19.56 5.49 -11.94
N THR A 275 20.18 5.64 -10.78
CA THR A 275 21.57 6.10 -10.65
C THR A 275 22.59 4.97 -10.59
N ARG A 276 22.14 3.73 -10.72
CA ARG A 276 22.96 2.51 -10.73
C ARG A 276 23.08 1.95 -12.15
#